data_AF-A0A182RDM3-F1
#
_entry.id   AF-A0A182RDM3-F1
#
_cell.length_a   1.000
_cell.length_b   1.000
_cell.length_c   1.000
_cell.angle_alpha   90.00
_cell.angle_beta   90.00
_cell.angle_gamma   90.00
#
_symmetry.space_group_name_H-M   'P 1'
#
loop_
_entity.id
_entity.type
_entity.pdbx_description
1 polymer ?
#
loop_
_entity_poly.entity_id
_entity_poly.type
_entity_poly.pdbx_seq_one_letter_code
_entity_poly.pdbx_strand_id
1 'polypeptide(L)'
;MVDTIDQDAEEYAAEYGVLKGDLVFIRNNQNLVQTIEQIQQTLANVNREYDNYANFTLEQKVRFDSLCAFCVNALFWMHEKLLGRPNTVMDDIKSDLDRVREAMKRLQMVHDNLTKRPHLDKPAAKRFIRAGLYDLNSTPDKSDGAPPNKKKRMKNRETE
;
A
#
# COMPACT_ATOMS: atom_id res chain seq x y z
N MET A 1 24.00 7.40 -28.61
CA MET A 1 24.98 8.21 -27.86
C MET A 1 25.41 7.33 -26.71
N VAL A 2 26.47 6.55 -26.95
CA VAL A 2 27.05 5.63 -25.97
C VAL A 2 27.98 6.50 -25.16
N ASP A 3 27.59 6.82 -23.92
CA ASP A 3 28.47 7.53 -23.02
C ASP A 3 29.74 6.69 -22.84
N THR A 4 30.85 7.29 -23.23
CA THR A 4 32.22 6.84 -23.05
C THR A 4 32.44 6.44 -21.61
N ILE A 5 32.45 5.12 -21.35
CA ILE A 5 33.14 4.57 -20.18
C ILE A 5 34.61 4.55 -20.55
N ASP A 6 35.25 5.71 -20.45
CA ASP A 6 36.70 5.80 -20.37
C ASP A 6 37.02 6.17 -18.92
N GLN A 7 36.94 5.14 -18.07
CA GLN A 7 37.56 5.14 -16.75
C GLN A 7 38.68 4.10 -16.82
N ASP A 8 39.90 4.60 -16.67
CA ASP A 8 41.21 3.95 -16.67
C ASP A 8 41.19 2.42 -16.68
N ALA A 9 41.46 1.83 -17.84
CA ALA A 9 41.58 0.38 -18.01
C ALA A 9 42.64 -0.27 -17.09
N GLU A 10 43.62 0.51 -16.60
CA GLU A 10 44.60 0.07 -15.60
C GLU A 10 43.99 -0.08 -14.20
N GLU A 11 43.07 0.79 -13.79
CA GLU A 11 42.38 0.72 -12.50
C GLU A 11 41.43 -0.49 -12.47
N TYR A 12 40.66 -0.70 -13.54
CA TYR A 12 39.82 -1.90 -13.70
C TYR A 12 40.62 -3.21 -13.76
N ALA A 13 41.79 -3.19 -14.39
CA ALA A 13 42.66 -4.36 -14.43
C ALA A 13 43.26 -4.70 -13.05
N ALA A 14 43.49 -3.68 -12.21
CA ALA A 14 43.93 -3.86 -10.83
C ALA A 14 42.78 -4.34 -9.92
N GLU A 15 41.57 -3.80 -10.09
CA GLU A 15 40.40 -4.12 -9.26
C GLU A 15 39.85 -5.54 -9.53
N TYR A 16 39.70 -5.92 -10.80
CA TYR A 16 39.07 -7.20 -11.18
C TYR A 16 40.07 -8.30 -11.55
N GLY A 17 41.37 -7.98 -11.72
CA GLY A 17 42.44 -8.95 -11.92
C GLY A 17 42.16 -9.91 -13.09
N VAL A 18 42.02 -11.21 -12.79
CA VAL A 18 41.74 -12.27 -13.79
C VAL A 18 40.33 -12.11 -14.40
N LEU A 19 39.40 -11.46 -13.69
CA LEU A 19 38.02 -11.23 -14.14
C LEU A 19 37.86 -9.96 -14.98
N LYS A 20 38.94 -9.22 -15.27
CA LYS A 20 38.89 -7.99 -16.08
C LYS A 20 38.26 -8.16 -17.46
N GLY A 21 38.26 -9.39 -18.01
CA GLY A 21 37.66 -9.71 -19.30
C GLY A 21 36.18 -10.08 -19.24
N ASP A 22 35.63 -10.35 -18.05
CA ASP A 22 34.22 -10.69 -17.87
C ASP A 22 33.38 -9.43 -17.62
N LEU A 23 33.00 -8.78 -18.72
CA LEU A 23 32.21 -7.55 -18.70
C LEU A 23 30.83 -7.73 -18.04
N VAL A 24 30.26 -8.95 -18.09
CA VAL A 24 28.96 -9.23 -17.48
C VAL A 24 29.08 -9.26 -15.97
N PHE A 25 30.11 -9.95 -15.47
CA PHE A 25 30.42 -9.98 -14.04
C PHE A 25 30.68 -8.58 -13.48
N ILE A 26 31.57 -7.82 -14.13
CA ILE A 26 31.95 -6.46 -13.70
C ILE A 26 30.71 -5.58 -13.59
N ARG A 27 29.89 -5.54 -14.65
CA ARG A 27 28.65 -4.75 -14.65
C ARG A 27 27.71 -5.16 -13.52
N ASN A 28 27.52 -6.46 -13.29
CA ASN A 28 26.65 -6.95 -12.22
C ASN A 28 27.18 -6.58 -10.83
N ASN A 29 28.50 -6.64 -10.64
CA ASN A 29 29.14 -6.25 -9.40
C ASN A 29 28.98 -4.75 -9.12
N GLN A 30 29.23 -3.90 -10.12
CA GLN A 30 29.04 -2.45 -10.02
C GLN A 30 27.60 -2.07 -9.73
N ASN A 31 26.64 -2.70 -10.42
CA ASN A 31 25.23 -2.51 -10.15
C ASN A 31 24.89 -2.90 -8.71
N LEU A 32 25.46 -4.00 -8.20
CA LEU A 32 25.24 -4.44 -6.82
C LEU A 32 25.78 -3.40 -5.82
N VAL A 33 27.01 -2.90 -6.02
CA VAL A 33 27.62 -1.87 -5.17
C VAL A 33 26.75 -0.61 -5.15
N GLN A 34 26.38 -0.09 -6.32
CA GLN A 34 25.52 1.09 -6.43
C GLN A 34 24.16 0.89 -5.76
N THR A 35 23.57 -0.31 -5.91
CA THR A 35 22.29 -0.63 -5.27
C THR A 35 22.41 -0.67 -3.75
N ILE A 36 23.52 -1.21 -3.22
CA ILE A 36 23.78 -1.23 -1.77
C ILE A 36 23.89 0.19 -1.21
N GLU A 37 24.57 1.10 -1.91
CA GLU A 37 24.65 2.51 -1.52
C GLU A 37 23.27 3.19 -1.50
N GLN A 38 22.43 2.94 -2.52
CA GLN A 38 21.06 3.46 -2.57
C GLN A 38 20.20 2.92 -1.42
N ILE A 39 20.34 1.63 -1.09
CA ILE A 39 19.68 1.01 0.06
C ILE A 39 20.14 1.69 1.35
N GLN A 40 21.44 1.93 1.53
CA GLN A 40 21.98 2.60 2.71
C GLN A 40 21.43 4.03 2.86
N GLN A 41 21.35 4.79 1.78
CA GLN A 41 20.74 6.13 1.78
C GLN A 41 19.26 6.07 2.16
N THR A 42 18.52 5.09 1.62
CA THR A 42 17.11 4.89 1.94
C THR A 42 16.91 4.54 3.41
N LEU A 43 17.72 3.63 3.96
CA LEU A 43 17.68 3.27 5.38
C LEU A 43 18.02 4.45 6.29
N ALA A 44 18.95 5.31 5.87
CA ALA A 44 19.24 6.55 6.61
C ALA A 44 18.01 7.48 6.65
N ASN A 45 17.24 7.57 5.57
CA ASN A 45 15.98 8.32 5.55
C ASN A 45 14.92 7.68 6.45
N VAL A 46 14.77 6.35 6.40
CA VAL A 46 13.85 5.61 7.28
C VAL A 46 14.16 5.87 8.77
N ASN A 47 15.44 5.88 9.14
CA ASN A 47 15.84 6.20 10.51
C ASN A 47 15.48 7.64 10.93
N ARG A 48 15.61 8.62 10.03
CA ARG A 48 15.16 10.01 10.31
C ARG A 48 13.64 10.10 10.45
N GLU A 49 12.90 9.38 9.60
CA GLU A 49 11.44 9.35 9.69
C GLU A 49 10.95 8.66 10.97
N TYR A 50 11.73 7.73 11.52
CA TYR A 50 11.43 7.10 12.81
C TYR A 50 11.41 8.11 13.97
N ASP A 51 12.22 9.17 13.92
CA ASP A 51 12.16 10.25 14.92
C ASP A 51 10.78 10.93 14.96
N ASN A 52 10.08 10.93 13.83
CA ASN A 52 8.73 11.48 13.68
C ASN A 52 7.61 10.42 13.88
N TYR A 53 7.96 9.18 14.20
CA TYR A 53 7.01 8.06 14.31
C TYR A 53 5.89 8.33 15.32
N ALA A 54 6.17 9.06 16.40
CA ALA A 54 5.16 9.42 17.40
C ALA A 54 3.96 10.17 16.79
N ASN A 55 4.23 11.03 15.79
CA ASN A 55 3.25 11.89 15.14
C ASN A 55 2.48 11.20 13.99
N PHE A 56 2.84 9.96 13.65
CA PHE A 56 2.13 9.22 12.61
C PHE A 56 0.72 8.83 13.05
N THR A 57 -0.21 8.90 12.10
CA THR A 57 -1.52 8.25 12.24
C THR A 57 -1.35 6.75 12.42
N LEU A 58 -2.35 6.07 13.01
CA LEU A 58 -2.30 4.62 13.21
C LEU A 58 -2.02 3.87 11.89
N GLU A 59 -2.62 4.30 10.79
CA GLU A 59 -2.40 3.70 9.48
C GLU A 59 -0.94 3.87 9.01
N GLN A 60 -0.38 5.06 9.16
CA GLN A 60 1.02 5.34 8.80
C GLN A 60 1.99 4.51 9.65
N LYS A 61 1.72 4.34 10.95
CA LYS A 61 2.51 3.48 11.85
C LYS A 61 2.54 2.04 11.36
N VAL A 62 1.37 1.45 11.08
CA VAL A 62 1.28 0.08 10.60
C VAL A 62 1.97 -0.09 9.23
N ARG A 63 1.86 0.91 8.33
CA ARG A 63 2.58 0.91 7.05
C ARG A 63 4.09 0.94 7.26
N PHE A 64 4.56 1.82 8.13
CA PHE A 64 5.98 1.97 8.46
C PHE A 64 6.56 0.69 9.06
N ASP A 65 5.89 0.11 10.06
CA ASP A 65 6.34 -1.12 10.72
C ASP A 65 6.38 -2.30 9.73
N SER A 66 5.38 -2.40 8.85
CA SER A 66 5.34 -3.43 7.79
C SER A 66 6.50 -3.26 6.80
N LEU A 67 6.84 -2.01 6.44
CA LEU A 67 7.98 -1.71 5.58
C LEU A 67 9.30 -2.11 6.26
N CYS A 68 9.51 -1.74 7.52
CA CYS A 68 10.70 -2.10 8.28
C CYS A 68 10.88 -3.62 8.37
N ALA A 69 9.81 -4.36 8.69
CA ALA A 69 9.85 -5.82 8.73
C ALA A 69 10.21 -6.44 7.36
N PHE A 70 9.65 -5.90 6.27
CA PHE A 70 9.99 -6.33 4.92
C PHE A 70 11.47 -6.06 4.59
N CYS A 71 11.97 -4.87 4.89
CA CYS A 71 13.35 -4.48 4.64
C CYS A 71 14.35 -5.39 5.36
N VAL A 72 14.14 -5.64 6.66
CA VAL A 72 15.03 -6.52 7.44
C VAL A 72 15.07 -7.93 6.85
N ASN A 73 13.91 -8.52 6.55
CA ASN A 73 13.85 -9.87 5.97
C ASN A 73 14.48 -9.94 4.58
N ALA A 74 14.27 -8.93 3.73
CA ALA A 74 14.86 -8.87 2.39
C ALA A 74 16.39 -8.68 2.42
N LEU A 75 16.89 -7.82 3.32
CA LEU A 75 18.31 -7.62 3.54
C LEU A 75 18.99 -8.89 4.04
N PHE A 76 18.36 -9.58 4.98
CA PHE A 76 18.84 -10.86 5.49
C PHE A 76 18.89 -11.90 4.35
N TRP A 77 17.84 -12.00 3.54
CA TRP A 77 17.83 -12.87 2.37
C TRP A 77 18.99 -12.57 1.39
N MET A 78 19.23 -11.30 1.08
CA MET A 78 20.36 -10.89 0.22
C MET A 78 21.72 -11.24 0.83
N HIS A 79 21.90 -10.99 2.13
CA HIS A 79 23.14 -11.34 2.84
C HIS A 79 23.43 -12.84 2.76
N GLU A 80 22.43 -13.67 3.04
CA GLU A 80 22.54 -15.12 3.00
C GLU A 80 22.81 -15.65 1.58
N LYS A 81 22.24 -14.99 0.56
CA LYS A 81 22.54 -15.25 -0.86
C LYS A 81 23.98 -14.92 -1.23
N LEU A 82 24.51 -13.79 -0.77
CA LEU A 82 25.90 -13.38 -1.03
C LEU A 82 26.92 -14.29 -0.36
N LEU A 83 26.59 -14.84 0.82
CA LEU A 83 27.43 -15.84 1.50
C LEU A 83 27.36 -17.24 0.87
N GLY A 84 26.49 -17.47 -0.11
CA GLY A 84 26.35 -18.76 -0.79
C GLY A 84 25.75 -19.86 0.09
N ARG A 85 24.91 -19.51 1.08
CA ARG A 85 24.30 -20.49 2.00
C ARG A 85 23.31 -21.43 1.29
N PRO A 86 23.08 -22.64 1.85
CA PRO A 86 22.16 -23.62 1.27
C PRO A 86 20.71 -23.12 1.23
N ASN A 87 19.96 -23.62 0.25
CA ASN A 87 18.59 -23.18 -0.04
C ASN A 87 17.60 -23.38 1.11
N THR A 88 17.86 -24.28 2.05
CA THR A 88 16.98 -24.56 3.19
C THR A 88 16.78 -23.31 4.07
N VAL A 89 17.85 -22.57 4.36
CA VAL A 89 17.78 -21.30 5.12
C VAL A 89 16.99 -20.24 4.35
N MET A 90 17.05 -20.28 3.03
CA MET A 90 16.37 -19.30 2.18
C MET A 90 14.87 -19.54 2.08
N ASP A 91 14.41 -20.78 2.22
CA ASP A 91 12.99 -21.11 2.15
C ASP A 91 12.24 -20.63 3.41
N ASP A 92 12.87 -20.69 4.58
CA ASP A 92 12.35 -20.10 5.81
C ASP A 92 12.20 -18.57 5.68
N ILE A 93 13.23 -17.90 5.19
CA ILE A 93 13.21 -16.43 4.98
C ILE A 93 12.15 -16.04 3.95
N LYS A 94 11.98 -16.82 2.87
CA LYS A 94 10.90 -16.59 1.89
C LYS A 94 9.52 -16.69 2.54
N SER A 95 9.31 -17.68 3.41
CA SER A 95 8.04 -17.82 4.14
C SER A 95 7.74 -16.58 4.97
N ASP A 96 8.74 -16.05 5.69
CA ASP A 96 8.57 -14.81 6.45
C ASP A 96 8.32 -13.59 5.58
N LEU A 97 8.96 -13.53 4.41
CA LEU A 97 8.74 -12.47 3.43
C LEU A 97 7.32 -12.51 2.84
N ASP A 98 6.79 -13.71 2.61
CA ASP A 98 5.40 -13.93 2.17
C ASP A 98 4.39 -13.51 3.24
N ARG A 99 4.67 -13.82 4.52
CA ARG A 99 3.84 -13.38 5.66
C ARG A 99 3.76 -11.85 5.75
N VAL A 100 4.89 -11.16 5.60
CA VAL A 100 4.90 -9.69 5.58
C VAL A 100 4.12 -9.15 4.38
N ARG A 101 4.27 -9.77 3.20
CA ARG A 101 3.52 -9.38 2.00
C ARG A 101 2.01 -9.56 2.19
N GLU A 102 1.57 -10.62 2.85
CA GLU A 102 0.15 -10.79 3.20
C GLU A 102 -0.35 -9.70 4.14
N ALA A 103 0.44 -9.33 5.16
CA ALA A 103 0.09 -8.23 6.06
C ALA A 103 -0.06 -6.89 5.29
N MET A 104 0.85 -6.59 4.36
CA MET A 104 0.76 -5.40 3.51
C MET A 104 -0.48 -5.42 2.61
N LYS A 105 -0.85 -6.58 2.04
CA LYS A 105 -2.08 -6.72 1.25
C LYS A 105 -3.33 -6.45 2.09
N ARG A 106 -3.37 -6.98 3.32
CA ARG A 106 -4.50 -6.74 4.24
C ARG A 106 -4.61 -5.26 4.58
N LEU A 107 -3.49 -4.59 4.83
CA LEU A 107 -3.45 -3.16 5.09
C LEU A 107 -3.98 -2.34 3.90
N GLN A 108 -3.59 -2.71 2.68
CA GLN A 108 -4.10 -2.11 1.45
C GLN A 108 -5.62 -2.30 1.32
N MET A 109 -6.13 -3.50 1.62
CA MET A 109 -7.57 -3.76 1.61
C MET A 109 -8.33 -2.89 2.63
N VAL A 110 -7.77 -2.70 3.82
CA VAL A 110 -8.38 -1.82 4.84
C VAL A 110 -8.41 -0.38 4.34
N HIS A 111 -7.30 0.13 3.81
CA HIS A 111 -7.22 1.47 3.23
C HIS A 111 -8.23 1.67 2.10
N ASP A 112 -8.29 0.73 1.14
CA ASP A 112 -9.22 0.81 0.01
C ASP A 112 -10.69 0.77 0.45
N ASN A 113 -11.00 -0.03 1.48
CA ASN A 113 -12.34 -0.06 2.07
C ASN A 113 -12.72 1.26 2.75
N LEU A 114 -11.77 1.98 3.34
CA LEU A 114 -12.01 3.26 4.01
C LEU A 114 -12.07 4.44 3.03
N THR A 115 -11.24 4.44 1.98
CA THR A 115 -11.07 5.62 1.11
C THR A 115 -11.82 5.52 -0.20
N LYS A 116 -11.86 4.35 -0.85
CA LYS A 116 -12.37 4.20 -2.22
C LYS A 116 -13.81 3.69 -2.27
N ARG A 117 -14.28 3.03 -1.20
CA ARG A 117 -15.60 2.41 -1.19
C ARG A 117 -16.70 3.46 -0.98
N PRO A 118 -17.72 3.56 -1.86
CA PRO A 118 -18.84 4.44 -1.62
C PRO A 118 -19.62 3.96 -0.39
N HIS A 119 -19.81 4.85 0.58
CA HIS A 119 -20.63 4.58 1.75
C HIS A 119 -22.11 4.71 1.38
N LEU A 120 -22.90 3.67 1.68
CA LEU A 120 -24.35 3.75 1.55
C LEU A 120 -24.90 4.77 2.54
N ASP A 121 -25.67 5.74 2.05
CA ASP A 121 -26.47 6.62 2.88
C ASP A 121 -27.59 5.80 3.54
N LYS A 122 -27.31 5.34 4.77
CA LYS A 122 -28.24 4.55 5.60
C LYS A 122 -29.58 5.25 5.80
N PRO A 123 -29.66 6.57 6.14
CA PRO A 123 -30.95 7.24 6.26
C PRO A 123 -31.72 7.29 4.94
N ALA A 124 -31.08 7.55 3.79
CA ALA A 124 -31.76 7.51 2.49
C ALA A 124 -32.26 6.10 2.14
N ALA A 125 -31.42 5.07 2.34
CA ALA A 125 -31.80 3.68 2.13
C ALA A 125 -33.01 3.28 3.00
N LYS A 126 -33.04 3.69 4.28
CA LYS A 126 -34.17 3.44 5.19
C LYS A 126 -35.47 4.08 4.67
N ARG A 127 -35.39 5.27 4.07
CA ARG A 127 -36.56 5.93 3.44
C ARG A 127 -37.04 5.16 2.22
N PHE A 128 -36.14 4.70 1.34
CA PHE A 128 -36.51 3.89 0.18
C PHE A 128 -37.18 2.58 0.57
N ILE A 129 -36.63 1.88 1.58
CA ILE A 129 -37.22 0.64 2.10
C ILE A 129 -38.60 0.89 2.72
N ARG A 130 -38.74 1.93 3.56
CA ARG A 130 -40.03 2.28 4.18
C ARG A 130 -41.09 2.66 3.14
N ALA A 131 -40.70 3.35 2.08
CA ALA A 131 -41.60 3.69 0.99
C ALA A 131 -42.00 2.47 0.14
N GLY A 132 -41.05 1.54 -0.11
CA GLY A 132 -41.31 0.33 -0.88
C GLY A 132 -42.16 -0.71 -0.15
N LEU A 133 -42.10 -0.76 1.18
CA LEU A 133 -42.92 -1.63 2.03
C LEU A 133 -44.24 -0.99 2.49
N TYR A 134 -44.56 0.21 2.00
CA TYR A 134 -45.78 0.90 2.36
C TYR A 134 -46.97 0.29 1.60
N ASP A 135 -47.78 -0.51 2.29
CA ASP A 135 -49.04 -1.04 1.77
C ASP A 135 -50.21 -0.12 2.18
N LEU A 136 -50.92 0.42 1.18
CA LEU A 136 -52.08 1.30 1.35
C LEU A 136 -53.24 0.62 2.11
N ASN A 137 -53.26 -0.72 2.14
CA ASN A 137 -54.27 -1.50 2.83
C ASN A 137 -53.87 -1.89 4.26
N SER A 138 -52.63 -1.64 4.69
CA SER A 138 -52.23 -1.82 6.09
C SER A 138 -52.57 -0.56 6.87
N THR A 139 -53.51 -0.66 7.82
CA THR A 139 -53.85 0.45 8.72
C THR A 139 -52.63 0.84 9.54
N PRO A 140 -52.24 2.13 9.59
CA PRO A 140 -51.03 2.54 10.27
C PRO A 140 -51.23 2.46 11.78
N ASP A 141 -50.52 1.55 12.45
CA ASP A 141 -50.30 1.69 13.87
C ASP A 141 -49.44 2.95 14.08
N LYS A 142 -49.92 3.85 14.94
CA LYS A 142 -49.37 5.19 15.12
C LYS A 142 -48.01 5.10 15.80
N SER A 143 -46.92 5.13 15.03
CA SER A 143 -45.61 5.48 15.57
C SER A 143 -44.83 6.36 14.58
N ASP A 144 -44.78 7.65 14.93
CA ASP A 144 -43.79 8.69 14.65
C ASP A 144 -42.97 8.63 13.35
N GLY A 145 -43.18 9.64 12.50
CA GLY A 145 -42.24 10.01 11.43
C GLY A 145 -42.73 9.91 9.99
N ALA A 146 -44.04 10.08 9.72
CA ALA A 146 -44.54 10.21 8.36
C ALA A 146 -44.16 11.58 7.75
N PRO A 147 -43.73 11.66 6.47
CA PRO A 147 -43.47 12.94 5.83
C PRO A 147 -44.79 13.70 5.61
N PRO A 148 -44.81 15.04 5.75
CA PRO A 148 -46.04 15.80 5.65
C PRO A 148 -46.57 15.73 4.21
N ASN A 149 -47.79 15.20 4.07
CA ASN A 149 -48.52 15.16 2.82
C ASN A 149 -48.79 16.60 2.36
N LYS A 150 -48.06 17.09 1.34
CA LYS A 150 -48.29 18.41 0.73
C LYS A 150 -49.68 18.40 0.08
N LYS A 151 -50.69 18.88 0.80
CA LYS A 151 -52.00 19.20 0.25
C LYS A 151 -51.82 20.18 -0.91
N LYS A 152 -52.10 19.75 -2.15
CA LYS A 152 -52.20 20.63 -3.33
C LYS A 152 -53.27 21.67 -3.04
N ARG A 153 -52.88 22.94 -2.96
CA ARG A 153 -53.81 24.08 -2.83
C ARG A 153 -54.55 24.26 -4.16
N MET A 154 -55.79 23.77 -4.27
CA MET A 154 -56.66 24.14 -5.39
C MET A 154 -56.99 25.63 -5.27
N LYS A 155 -56.64 26.39 -6.30
CA LYS A 155 -56.95 27.81 -6.44
C LYS A 155 -58.37 27.89 -7.02
N ASN A 156 -59.37 28.16 -6.18
CA ASN A 156 -60.70 28.53 -6.68
C ASN A 156 -60.54 29.78 -7.55
N ARG A 157 -60.87 29.66 -8.85
CA ARG A 157 -61.23 30.80 -9.69
C ARG A 157 -62.72 30.99 -9.50
N GLU A 158 -63.07 32.05 -8.78
CA GLU A 158 -64.44 32.55 -8.71
C GLU A 158 -64.86 32.98 -10.13
N THR A 159 -66.01 32.46 -10.54
CA THR A 159 -66.81 32.94 -11.67
C THR A 159 -67.60 34.15 -11.20
N GLU A 160 -67.43 35.28 -11.88
CA GLU A 160 -68.46 36.27 -12.19
C GLU A 160 -67.99 37.09 -13.40
#